data_AF-A0A427YFM1-F1
#
_entry.id   AF-A0A427YFM1-F1
#
_cell.length_a   1.000
_cell.length_b   1.000
_cell.length_c   1.000
_cell.angle_alpha   90.00
_cell.angle_beta   90.00
_cell.angle_gamma   90.00
#
_symmetry.space_group_name_H-M   'P 1'
#
loop_
_entity.id
_entity.type
_entity.pdbx_description
1 polymer ?
#
loop_
_entity_poly.entity_id
_entity_poly.type
_entity_poly.pdbx_seq_one_letter_code
_entity_poly.pdbx_strand_id
1 'polypeptide(L)' 'MVKMHRQYNGNEPTDPVKVGEVCVRLSRHPDPPLELLIGTDAVQYALQAGQTRQKTDEVWRRVSESVGYD' A
#
# COMPACT_ATOMS: atom_id res chain seq x y z
N MET A 1 1.28 -23.97 8.87
CA MET A 1 1.44 -22.53 9.16
C MET A 1 2.78 -22.20 9.82
N VAL A 2 3.15 -22.77 10.98
CA VAL A 2 4.41 -22.42 11.69
C VAL A 2 5.69 -22.84 10.94
N LYS A 3 5.67 -23.93 10.15
CA LYS A 3 6.86 -24.43 9.42
C LYS A 3 7.26 -23.61 8.19
N MET A 4 6.35 -22.84 7.59
CA MET A 4 6.62 -22.07 6.36
C MET A 4 7.38 -20.77 6.64
N HIS A 5 7.06 -20.09 7.74
CA HIS A 5 7.71 -18.84 8.13
C HIS A 5 9.19 -19.03 8.51
N ARG A 6 9.57 -20.21 9.03
CA ARG A 6 10.94 -20.50 9.46
C ARG A 6 11.93 -20.59 8.29
N GLN A 7 11.47 -20.84 7.06
CA GLN A 7 12.32 -20.88 5.87
C GLN A 7 12.63 -19.48 5.29
N TYR A 8 11.79 -18.50 5.60
CA TYR A 8 11.98 -17.10 5.18
C TYR A 8 12.75 -16.26 6.20
N ASN A 9 12.88 -16.73 7.45
CA ASN A 9 13.71 -16.07 8.46
C ASN A 9 15.17 -15.93 7.98
N GLY A 10 15.60 -14.69 7.73
CA GLY A 10 16.93 -14.36 7.21
C GLY A 10 17.06 -14.31 5.69
N ASN A 11 15.99 -14.61 4.95
CA ASN A 11 15.89 -14.49 3.48
C ASN A 11 14.66 -13.67 3.08
N GLU A 12 14.19 -12.80 3.97
CA GLU A 12 13.06 -11.94 3.69
C GLU A 12 13.38 -11.04 2.49
N PRO A 13 12.47 -10.89 1.51
CA PRO A 13 12.68 -9.99 0.37
C PRO A 13 12.77 -8.52 0.78
N THR A 14 12.40 -8.22 2.03
CA THR A 14 12.46 -6.89 2.64
C THR A 14 13.34 -6.94 3.89
N ASP A 15 14.28 -6.01 3.98
CA ASP A 15 15.20 -5.89 5.11
C ASP A 15 14.45 -5.47 6.40
N PRO A 16 14.35 -6.35 7.41
CA PRO A 16 13.57 -6.07 8.63
C PRO A 16 14.16 -4.93 9.47
N VAL A 17 15.47 -4.67 9.39
CA VAL A 17 16.10 -3.54 10.10
C VAL A 17 15.58 -2.22 9.55
N LYS A 18 15.54 -2.09 8.23
CA LYS A 18 15.00 -0.89 7.56
C LYS A 18 13.52 -0.69 7.84
N VAL A 19 12.73 -1.76 7.91
CA VAL A 19 11.31 -1.68 8.30
C VAL A 19 11.17 -1.14 9.73
N GLY A 20 11.98 -1.64 10.67
CA GLY A 20 12.00 -1.13 12.04
C GLY A 20 12.32 0.36 12.11
N GLU A 21 13.32 0.82 11.35
CA GLU A 21 13.66 2.25 11.24
C GLU A 21 12.49 3.08 10.71
N VAL A 22 11.77 2.59 9.68
CA VAL A 22 10.58 3.26 9.15
C VAL A 22 9.49 3.38 10.22
N CYS A 23 9.20 2.32 10.96
CA CYS A 23 8.22 2.34 12.05
C CYS A 23 8.56 3.39 13.12
N VAL A 24 9.82 3.45 13.56
CA VAL A 24 10.27 4.44 14.55
C VAL A 24 10.12 5.86 14.00
N ARG A 25 10.50 6.09 12.73
CA ARG A 25 10.36 7.40 12.09
C ARG A 25 8.90 7.83 11.97
N LEU A 26 8.01 6.92 11.56
CA LEU A 26 6.57 7.19 11.45
C LEU A 26 5.94 7.54 12.80
N SER A 27 6.31 6.83 13.87
CA SER A 27 5.79 7.10 15.22
C SER A 27 6.11 8.51 15.74
N ARG A 28 7.11 9.17 15.15
CA ARG A 28 7.58 10.51 15.50
C ARG A 28 7.26 11.54 14.41
N HIS A 29 6.62 11.14 13.32
CA HIS A 29 6.24 12.05 12.26
C HIS A 29 5.04 12.89 12.72
N PRO A 30 5.06 14.22 12.54
CA PRO A 30 3.95 15.08 13.00
C PRO A 30 2.65 14.84 12.23
N ASP A 31 2.74 14.27 11.03
CA ASP A 31 1.60 13.96 10.16
C ASP A 31 1.87 12.63 9.41
N PRO A 32 1.76 11.47 10.08
CA PRO A 32 2.05 10.19 9.45
C PRO A 32 0.90 9.78 8.50
N PRO A 33 1.20 9.10 7.38
CA PRO A 33 0.16 8.55 6.53
C PRO A 33 -0.65 7.48 7.27
N LEU A 34 -1.93 7.34 6.93
CA LEU A 34 -2.80 6.28 7.45
C LEU A 34 -2.33 4.88 7.02
N GLU A 35 -1.80 4.78 5.80
CA GLU A 35 -1.26 3.55 5.22
C GLU A 35 0.04 3.85 4.49
N LEU A 36 1.06 3.01 4.70
CA LEU A 36 2.35 3.12 4.01
C LEU A 36 2.70 1.79 3.34
N LEU A 37 3.00 1.83 2.05
CA LEU A 37 3.50 0.70 1.28
C LEU A 37 4.96 0.42 1.66
N ILE A 38 5.27 -0.84 1.97
CA ILE A 38 6.61 -1.30 2.33
C ILE A 38 7.06 -2.34 1.32
N GLY A 39 8.20 -2.09 0.67
CA GLY A 39 8.75 -2.97 -0.36
C GLY A 39 8.48 -2.48 -1.78
N THR A 40 9.40 -2.76 -2.70
CA THR A 40 9.32 -2.33 -4.10
C THR A 40 8.13 -2.93 -4.82
N ASP A 41 7.85 -4.21 -4.57
CA ASP A 41 6.72 -4.94 -5.13
C ASP A 41 5.38 -4.36 -4.66
N ALA A 42 5.23 -4.08 -3.37
CA ALA A 42 4.04 -3.44 -2.82
C ALA A 42 3.75 -2.10 -3.51
N VAL A 43 4.79 -1.28 -3.72
CA VAL A 43 4.68 -0.03 -4.48
C VAL A 43 4.21 -0.27 -5.92
N GLN A 44 4.84 -1.20 -6.64
CA GLN A 44 4.47 -1.48 -8.03
C GLN A 44 3.02 -1.96 -8.17
N TYR A 45 2.60 -2.91 -7.34
CA TYR A 45 1.25 -3.49 -7.42
C TYR A 45 0.17 -2.49 -7.01
N ALA A 46 0.39 -1.71 -5.94
CA ALA A 46 -0.55 -0.69 -5.52
C ALA A 46 -0.73 0.40 -6.57
N LEU A 47 0.36 0.83 -7.23
CA LEU A 47 0.29 1.79 -8.34
C LEU A 47 -0.52 1.24 -9.52
N GLN A 48 -0.28 -0.01 -9.92
CA GLN A 48 -1.04 -0.64 -11.00
C GLN A 48 -2.53 -0.77 -10.68
N ALA A 49 -2.85 -1.19 -9.45
CA ALA A 49 -4.23 -1.30 -8.99
C ALA A 49 -4.92 0.08 -8.95
N GLY A 50 -4.25 1.10 -8.40
CA GLY A 50 -4.74 2.47 -8.36
C GLY A 50 -5.01 3.05 -9.75
N GLN A 51 -4.07 2.87 -10.68
CA GLN A 51 -4.25 3.31 -12.08
C GLN A 51 -5.41 2.60 -12.77
N THR A 52 -5.58 1.30 -12.51
CA THR A 52 -6.70 0.53 -13.07
C THR A 52 -8.03 1.05 -12.56
N ARG A 53 -8.13 1.26 -11.24
CA ARG A 53 -9.31 1.83 -10.61
C ARG A 53 -9.62 3.23 -11.11
N GLN A 54 -8.62 4.11 -11.18
CA GLN A 54 -8.77 5.46 -11.69
C GLN A 54 -9.33 5.48 -13.12
N LYS A 55 -8.82 4.64 -14.02
CA LYS A 55 -9.35 4.53 -15.39
C LYS A 55 -10.81 4.11 -15.40
N THR A 56 -11.20 3.18 -14.55
CA THR A 56 -12.61 2.78 -14.40
C THR A 56 -13.45 3.94 -13.88
N ASP A 57 -13.00 4.62 -12.84
CA ASP A 57 -13.71 5.75 -12.24
C ASP A 57 -13.91 6.88 -13.27
N GLU A 58 -12.90 7.16 -14.10
CA GLU A 58 -12.98 8.15 -15.18
C GLU A 58 -14.03 7.78 -16.24
N VAL A 59 -14.09 6.50 -16.66
CA VAL A 59 -15.07 6.02 -17.66
C VAL A 59 -16.51 6.14 -17.13
N TRP A 60 -16.72 5.87 -15.84
CA TRP A 60 -18.05 5.80 -15.25
C TRP A 60 -18.48 7.08 -14.53
N ARG A 61 -17.62 8.10 -14.48
CA ARG A 61 -17.81 9.35 -13.74
C ARG A 61 -19.19 9.97 -13.94
N ARG A 62 -19.63 10.14 -15.19
CA ARG A 62 -20.92 10.77 -15.51
C ARG A 62 -22.11 10.01 -14.93
N VAL A 63 -22.04 8.68 -14.92
CA VAL A 63 -23.10 7.83 -14.34
C VAL A 63 -23.07 7.97 -12.82
N SER A 64 -21.89 7.91 -12.20
CA SER A 64 -21.73 8.10 -10.76
C SER A 64 -22.21 9.47 -10.26
N GLU A 65 -21.98 10.54 -11.03
CA GLU A 65 -22.41 11.90 -10.67
C GLU A 65 -23.91 12.13 -10.90
N SER A 66 -24.56 11.36 -11.78
CA SER A 66 -25.98 11.54 -12.13
C SER A 66 -26.99 11.23 -11.01
N VAL A 67 -26.54 10.60 -9.92
CA VAL A 67 -27.37 10.29 -8.74
C VAL A 67 -27.17 11.29 -7.60
N GLY A 68 -26.42 12.36 -7.85
CA GLY A 68 -26.26 13.47 -6.90
C GLY A 68 -27.60 14.14 -6.58
N TYR A 69 -27.73 14.64 -5.35
CA TYR A 69 -28.85 15.49 -4.95
C TYR A 69 -28.51 16.95 -5.25
N ASP A 70 -29.51 17.74 -5.66
CA ASP A 70 -29.38 19.18 -5.93
C ASP A 70 -29.38 20.04 -4.65
#